data_AF-A0A374EAL3-F1
#
_entry.id   AF-A0A374EAL3-F1
#
_cell.length_a   1.000
_cell.length_b   1.000
_cell.length_c   1.000
_cell.angle_alpha   90.00
_cell.angle_beta   90.00
_cell.angle_gamma   90.00
#
_symmetry.space_group_name_H-M   'P 1'
#
loop_
_entity.id
_entity.type
_entity.pdbx_description
1 polymer ?
#
loop_
_entity_poly.entity_id
_entity_poly.type
_entity_poly.pdbx_seq_one_letter_code
_entity_poly.pdbx_strand_id
1 'polypeptide(L)' 'MLCEQARLEREQRAVEEFIKGIEDYQTRRMFVLKFIKGKTYLQIAMQVSGGRMSESGVRMKIQRYLQEK' A
#
# COMPACT_ATOMS: atom_id res chain seq x y z
N MET A 1 14.22 -10.66 22.63
CA MET A 1 14.69 -10.29 21.28
C MET A 1 14.16 -11.23 20.18
N LEU A 2 14.17 -12.56 20.34
CA LEU A 2 13.61 -13.48 19.33
C LEU A 2 12.09 -13.39 19.13
N CYS A 3 11.31 -13.18 20.20
CA CYS A 3 9.85 -13.08 20.10
C CYS A 3 9.37 -11.85 19.32
N GLU A 4 10.11 -10.75 19.41
CA GLU A 4 9.74 -9.49 18.75
C GLU A 4 10.00 -9.56 17.25
N GLN A 5 11.15 -10.12 16.86
CA GLN A 5 11.46 -10.39 15.45
C GLN A 5 10.41 -11.31 14.81
N ALA A 6 10.04 -12.40 15.49
CA ALA A 6 9.00 -13.32 15.02
C ALA A 6 7.61 -12.66 14.93
N ARG A 7 7.29 -11.70 15.82
CA ARG A 7 6.05 -10.91 15.76
C ARG A 7 6.05 -10.02 14.52
N LEU A 8 7.14 -9.27 14.31
CA LEU A 8 7.29 -8.37 13.16
C LEU A 8 7.23 -9.12 11.82
N GLU A 9 7.86 -10.30 11.73
CA GLU A 9 7.79 -11.13 10.52
C GLU A 9 6.37 -11.62 10.21
N ARG A 10 5.59 -11.96 11.24
CA ARG A 10 4.17 -12.34 11.07
C ARG A 10 3.34 -11.15 10.62
N GLU A 11 3.55 -9.97 11.21
CA GLU A 11 2.85 -8.74 10.83
C GLU A 11 3.20 -8.32 9.40
N GLN A 12 4.48 -8.37 9.04
CA GLN A 12 4.95 -8.12 7.68
C GLN A 12 4.30 -9.07 6.68
N ARG A 13 4.26 -10.37 6.98
CA ARG A 13 3.61 -11.38 6.13
C ARG A 13 2.11 -11.14 6.00
N ALA A 14 1.42 -10.75 7.07
CA ALA A 14 0.00 -10.45 7.04
C ALA A 14 -0.29 -9.24 6.13
N VAL A 15 0.55 -8.20 6.18
CA VAL A 15 0.45 -7.05 5.27
C VAL A 15 0.71 -7.48 3.82
N GLU A 16 1.73 -8.29 3.56
CA GLU A 16 2.06 -8.74 2.20
C GLU A 16 0.96 -9.61 1.58
N GLU A 17 0.40 -10.55 2.33
CA GLU A 17 -0.71 -11.39 1.86
C GLU A 17 -1.99 -10.57 1.65
N PHE A 18 -2.28 -9.61 2.54
CA PHE A 18 -3.38 -8.66 2.34
C PHE A 18 -3.22 -7.91 1.00
N ILE A 19 -2.03 -7.36 0.74
CA ILE A 19 -1.76 -6.60 -0.48
C ILE A 19 -1.83 -7.51 -1.72
N LYS A 20 -1.34 -8.74 -1.63
CA LYS A 20 -1.41 -9.73 -2.72
C LYS A 20 -2.85 -10.07 -3.11
N GLY A 21 -3.77 -10.08 -2.15
CA GLY A 21 -5.20 -10.31 -2.36
C GLY A 21 -5.97 -9.13 -3.00
N ILE A 22 -5.36 -7.94 -3.14
CA ILE A 22 -6.00 -6.81 -3.82
C ILE A 22 -6.08 -7.10 -5.31
N GLU A 23 -7.28 -7.25 -5.88
CA GLU A 23 -7.47 -7.60 -7.30
C GLU A 23 -7.03 -6.48 -8.25
N ASP A 24 -7.49 -5.24 -8.02
CA ASP A 24 -7.14 -4.08 -8.85
C ASP A 24 -5.63 -3.83 -8.83
N TYR A 25 -4.97 -4.08 -9.97
CA TYR A 25 -3.52 -3.94 -10.10
C TYR A 25 -3.04 -2.54 -9.71
N GLN A 26 -3.78 -1.50 -10.08
CA GLN A 26 -3.37 -0.13 -9.78
C GLN A 26 -3.43 0.13 -8.27
N THR A 27 -4.52 -0.26 -7.60
CA THR A 27 -4.65 -0.19 -6.13
C THR A 27 -3.58 -1.03 -5.46
N ARG A 28 -3.37 -2.29 -5.87
CA ARG A 28 -2.31 -3.17 -5.36
C ARG A 28 -0.94 -2.50 -5.44
N ARG A 29 -0.62 -1.89 -6.58
CA ARG A 29 0.64 -1.16 -6.79
C ARG A 29 0.77 0.06 -5.87
N MET A 30 -0.31 0.82 -5.64
CA MET A 30 -0.31 1.92 -4.68
C MET A 30 -0.02 1.44 -3.25
N PHE A 31 -0.63 0.33 -2.83
CA PHE A 31 -0.40 -0.27 -1.51
C PHE A 31 1.03 -0.76 -1.33
N VAL A 32 1.59 -1.48 -2.30
CA VAL A 32 3.01 -1.89 -2.28
C VAL A 32 3.92 -0.68 -2.10
N LEU A 33 3.72 0.38 -2.89
CA LEU A 33 4.56 1.57 -2.80
C LEU A 33 4.43 2.27 -1.45
N LYS A 34 3.21 2.34 -0.90
CA LYS A 34 2.94 3.02 0.37
C LYS A 34 3.47 2.26 1.58
N PHE A 35 3.09 0.99 1.71
CA PHE A 35 3.26 0.22 2.95
C PHE A 35 4.49 -0.69 2.96
N ILE A 36 4.99 -1.09 1.79
CA ILE A 36 6.20 -1.92 1.69
C ILE A 36 7.43 -1.05 1.35
N LYS A 37 7.28 -0.10 0.43
CA LYS A 37 8.41 0.75 -0.03
C LYS A 37 8.48 2.13 0.62
N GLY A 38 7.56 2.47 1.52
CA GLY A 38 7.56 3.71 2.29
C GLY A 38 7.44 5.00 1.47
N LYS A 39 6.84 4.95 0.28
CA LYS A 39 6.71 6.13 -0.60
C LYS A 39 5.65 7.09 -0.09
N THR A 40 5.86 8.39 -0.36
CA THR A 40 4.84 9.41 -0.12
C THR A 40 3.71 9.30 -1.16
N TYR A 41 2.53 9.82 -0.85
CA TYR A 41 1.41 9.80 -1.80
C TYR A 41 1.75 10.56 -3.09
N LEU A 42 2.53 11.65 -3.00
CA LEU A 42 3.02 12.39 -4.17
C LEU A 42 3.94 11.53 -5.05
N GLN A 43 4.90 10.82 -4.46
CA GLN A 43 5.78 9.91 -5.19
C GLN A 43 4.99 8.79 -5.88
N ILE A 44 3.96 8.27 -5.22
CA ILE A 44 3.06 7.25 -5.77
C ILE A 44 2.27 7.81 -6.95
N ALA A 45 1.69 9.01 -6.82
CA ALA A 45 0.97 9.70 -7.89
C ALA A 45 1.82 9.82 -9.15
N MET A 46 3.07 10.28 -9.01
CA MET A 46 4.03 10.39 -10.10
C MET A 46 4.34 9.01 -10.72
N GLN A 47 4.60 7.98 -9.90
CA GLN A 47 5.04 6.66 -10.39
C GLN A 47 3.91 5.79 -10.99
N VAL A 48 2.68 5.93 -10.48
CA VAL A 48 1.54 5.08 -10.88
C VAL A 48 0.78 5.69 -12.06
N SER A 49 0.71 7.02 -12.14
CA SER A 49 -0.13 7.71 -13.12
C SER A 49 0.61 8.72 -14.00
N GLY A 50 1.93 8.88 -13.83
CA GLY A 50 2.69 9.94 -14.49
C GLY A 50 2.23 11.34 -14.07
N GLY A 51 1.68 11.48 -12.85
CA GLY A 51 1.13 12.73 -12.34
C GLY A 51 -0.31 13.05 -12.75
N ARG A 52 -1.00 12.18 -13.49
CA ARG A 52 -2.43 12.38 -13.86
C ARG A 52 -3.38 12.25 -12.65
N MET A 53 -3.01 11.45 -11.67
CA MET A 53 -3.69 11.35 -10.38
C MET A 53 -2.96 12.24 -9.38
N SER A 54 -3.70 13.06 -8.65
CA SER A 54 -3.14 13.88 -7.58
C SER A 54 -2.73 13.05 -6.37
N GLU A 55 -1.89 13.63 -5.51
CA GLU A 55 -1.58 13.08 -4.19
C GLU A 55 -2.85 12.75 -3.38
N SER A 56 -3.80 13.69 -3.34
CA SER A 56 -5.08 13.53 -2.66
C SER A 56 -5.90 12.38 -3.26
N GLY A 57 -5.88 12.21 -4.58
CA GLY A 57 -6.53 11.12 -5.28
C GLY A 57 -5.99 9.75 -4.87
N VAL A 58 -4.65 9.62 -4.76
CA VAL A 58 -4.02 8.39 -4.27
C VAL A 58 -4.45 8.10 -2.82
N ARG A 59 -4.39 9.11 -1.93
CA ARG A 59 -4.81 8.96 -0.54
C ARG A 59 -6.27 8.51 -0.43
N MET A 60 -7.17 9.16 -1.17
CA MET A 60 -8.59 8.83 -1.17
C MET A 60 -8.86 7.42 -1.70
N LYS A 61 -8.18 7.01 -2.77
CA LYS A 61 -8.33 5.66 -3.34
C LYS A 61 -7.91 4.58 -2.36
N ILE A 62 -6.78 4.76 -1.66
CA ILE A 62 -6.33 3.85 -0.59
C ILE A 62 -7.34 3.82 0.57
N GLN A 63 -7.77 5.00 1.05
CA GLN A 63 -8.71 5.08 2.17
C GLN A 63 -10.05 4.42 1.86
N ARG A 64 -10.60 4.66 0.66
CA ARG A 64 -11.84 4.03 0.22
C ARG A 64 -11.72 2.50 0.17
N TYR A 65 -10.63 1.99 -0.39
CA TYR A 65 -10.40 0.54 -0.42
C TYR A 65 -10.38 -0.07 1.00
N LEU A 66 -9.77 0.62 1.96
CA LEU A 66 -9.73 0.18 3.36
C LEU A 66 -11.07 0.29 4.09
N GLN A 67 -11.99 1.15 3.64
CA GLN A 67 -13.33 1.29 4.23
C GLN A 67 -14.34 0.29 3.66
N GLU A 68 -14.11 -0.19 2.44
CA GLU A 68 -14.97 -1.16 1.74
C GLU A 68 -14.62 -2.63 2.07
N LYS A 69 -13.61 -2.87 2.90
CA LYS A 69 -13.14 -4.18 3.35
C LYS A 69 -13.34 -4.33 4.85
#